data_AF-A0A5D2Y6Q8-F1
#
_entry.id   AF-A0A5D2Y6Q8-F1
#
_cell.length_a   1.000
_cell.length_b   1.000
_cell.length_c   1.000
_cell.angle_alpha   90.00
_cell.angle_beta   90.00
_cell.angle_gamma   90.00
#
_symmetry.space_group_name_H-M   'P 1'
#
loop_
_entity.id
_entity.type
_entity.pdbx_description
1 polymer ?
#
loop_
_entity_poly.entity_id
_entity_poly.type
_entity_poly.pdbx_seq_one_letter_code
_entity_poly.pdbx_strand_id
1 'polypeptide(L)'
;MADKPVYEEASIDGQPSKLASIPASDTTVWADASPLLQAACAGLRDGELIHGDNFNLFAAMSALEIMDPKMDSGIVCTYYSIDEAIENGAAPIPISLDSTIDVCRTIDIMDHLLACEAAWHKGHSLAQTVFSCIYLLRLDRTAPHALLHSYCRIIRATCKAVVSVVSDARTHEEEDLFTMTYGLPLNGDGDDKCLSILNAVEETISRQLRACKATSSKRRLPEDLEPLQSNPNLEEGFCKALLCRLRFRKHFFHVLSCMKRPQGRGLESARKHIASCLTELESILKSADFLRSCFDESCEGDIDDKTTASGFEPIGFDAMLNSRLSAPTPPRAIKILSWKKAVEYFVKLLHDLDVICSYSLDPHLESLLRFVVQFQKSQPDLVARSHLQLLLVQDGKLYGRDPFFAVINKAAALPEATKNQDIQKNESFLQLGMVMPIIIMLYISPLFSSTFYYGCC
;
A
#
# COMPACT_ATOMS: atom_id res chain seq x y z
N MET A 1 15.83 -20.12 -42.18
CA MET A 1 14.89 -19.26 -42.92
C MET A 1 13.90 -18.75 -41.89
N ALA A 2 14.04 -17.48 -41.55
CA ALA A 2 13.30 -16.83 -40.48
C ALA A 2 12.04 -16.21 -41.07
N ASP A 3 10.87 -16.61 -40.57
CA ASP A 3 9.61 -15.95 -40.87
C ASP A 3 9.51 -14.64 -40.08
N LYS A 4 9.37 -13.54 -40.82
CA LYS A 4 9.04 -12.22 -40.28
C LYS A 4 7.53 -12.15 -40.02
N PRO A 5 7.08 -11.59 -38.89
CA PRO A 5 5.68 -11.22 -38.74
C PRO A 5 5.36 -10.00 -39.61
N VAL A 6 4.24 -10.08 -40.32
CA VAL A 6 3.65 -9.01 -41.14
C VAL A 6 3.04 -7.97 -40.20
N TYR A 7 3.51 -6.73 -40.28
CA TYR A 7 2.83 -5.58 -39.68
C TYR A 7 1.78 -5.09 -40.68
N GLU A 8 0.50 -5.14 -40.30
CA GLU A 8 -0.57 -4.44 -41.02
C GLU A 8 -0.36 -2.92 -40.84
N GLU A 9 0.06 -2.25 -41.92
CA GLU A 9 -0.01 -0.80 -42.01
C GLU A 9 -1.48 -0.39 -42.11
N ALA A 10 -2.05 0.10 -41.01
CA ALA A 10 -3.33 0.79 -41.04
C ALA A 10 -3.19 2.08 -41.86
N SER A 11 -3.79 2.12 -43.04
CA SER A 11 -3.83 3.32 -43.88
C SER A 11 -4.61 4.43 -43.18
N ILE A 12 -3.91 5.47 -42.73
CA ILE A 12 -4.52 6.71 -42.24
C ILE A 12 -4.89 7.53 -43.48
N ASP A 13 -6.01 7.20 -44.10
CA ASP A 13 -6.68 8.06 -45.07
C ASP A 13 -7.96 8.60 -44.43
N GLY A 14 -7.76 9.52 -43.49
CA GLY A 14 -8.80 10.27 -42.80
C GLY A 14 -8.46 11.74 -42.88
N GLN A 15 -9.29 12.52 -43.58
CA GLN A 15 -9.22 13.98 -43.56
C GLN A 15 -9.10 14.49 -42.11
N PRO A 16 -8.24 15.48 -41.82
CA PRO A 16 -8.11 16.01 -40.47
C PRO A 16 -9.48 16.55 -40.05
N SER A 17 -10.05 15.93 -39.02
CA SER A 17 -11.27 16.43 -38.39
C SER A 17 -11.01 17.86 -37.96
N LYS A 18 -11.92 18.79 -38.30
CA LYS A 18 -11.87 20.16 -37.77
C LYS A 18 -11.87 20.05 -36.25
N LEU A 19 -10.70 20.30 -35.64
CA LEU A 19 -10.52 20.43 -34.21
C LEU A 19 -11.62 21.34 -33.67
N ALA A 20 -12.45 20.80 -32.76
CA ALA A 20 -13.46 21.58 -32.07
C ALA A 20 -12.77 22.76 -31.37
N SER A 21 -13.17 23.98 -31.70
CA SER A 21 -12.64 25.20 -31.10
C SER A 21 -12.84 25.17 -29.59
N ILE A 22 -11.74 25.27 -28.83
CA ILE A 22 -11.76 25.39 -27.37
C ILE A 22 -12.69 26.55 -26.99
N PRO A 23 -13.69 26.36 -26.10
CA PRO A 23 -14.64 27.42 -25.79
C PRO A 23 -13.92 28.61 -25.15
N ALA A 24 -13.95 29.74 -25.84
CA ALA A 24 -13.53 31.04 -25.31
C ALA A 24 -14.51 31.47 -24.20
N SER A 25 -13.99 31.93 -23.06
CA SER A 25 -14.84 32.65 -22.10
C SER A 25 -15.01 34.10 -22.57
N ASP A 26 -15.97 34.85 -22.01
CA ASP A 26 -16.17 36.29 -22.34
C ASP A 26 -14.93 37.17 -22.11
N THR A 27 -13.85 36.62 -21.51
CA THR A 27 -12.60 37.31 -21.20
C THR A 27 -11.36 36.74 -21.89
N THR A 28 -11.45 35.63 -22.63
CA THR A 28 -10.28 34.96 -23.23
C THR A 28 -10.46 34.71 -24.72
N VAL A 29 -9.57 35.30 -25.54
CA VAL A 29 -9.53 35.09 -27.00
C VAL A 29 -8.36 34.17 -27.33
N TRP A 30 -8.65 33.03 -27.97
CA TRP A 30 -7.64 32.13 -28.51
C TRP A 30 -7.23 32.58 -29.91
N ALA A 31 -5.93 32.68 -30.16
CA ALA A 31 -5.37 32.95 -31.49
C ALA A 31 -4.47 31.79 -31.91
N ASP A 32 -4.59 31.35 -33.17
CA ASP A 32 -3.75 30.29 -33.72
C ASP A 32 -2.32 30.80 -33.99
N ALA A 33 -1.35 30.24 -33.26
CA ALA A 33 0.06 30.56 -33.41
C ALA A 33 0.82 29.53 -34.29
N SER A 34 0.17 28.49 -34.81
CA SER A 34 0.80 27.47 -35.63
C SER A 34 1.55 28.05 -36.86
N PRO A 35 1.02 29.04 -37.61
CA PRO A 35 1.75 29.61 -38.74
C PRO A 35 3.04 30.33 -38.33
N LEU A 36 3.03 31.02 -37.19
CA LEU A 36 4.20 31.71 -36.64
C LEU A 36 5.29 30.71 -36.25
N LEU A 37 4.91 29.64 -35.56
CA LEU A 37 5.84 28.59 -35.14
C LEU A 37 6.45 27.86 -36.35
N GLN A 38 5.65 27.53 -37.37
CA GLN A 38 6.15 26.92 -38.60
C GLN A 38 7.16 27.81 -39.33
N ALA A 39 6.88 29.12 -39.46
CA ALA A 39 7.79 30.06 -40.09
C ALA A 39 9.11 30.19 -39.30
N ALA A 40 9.05 30.22 -37.97
CA ALA A 40 10.24 30.26 -37.12
C ALA A 40 11.08 28.98 -37.26
N CYS A 41 10.44 27.80 -37.26
CA CYS A 41 11.12 26.52 -37.47
C CYS A 41 11.79 26.42 -38.84
N ALA A 42 11.17 26.94 -39.90
CA ALA A 42 11.75 26.95 -41.25
C ALA A 42 13.00 27.85 -41.37
N GLY A 43 13.18 28.81 -40.45
CA GLY A 43 14.36 29.68 -40.40
C GLY A 43 15.53 29.12 -39.60
N LEU A 44 15.35 28.03 -38.85
CA LEU A 44 16.40 27.41 -38.04
C LEU A 44 17.27 26.47 -38.89
N ARG A 45 18.58 26.48 -38.63
CA ARG A 45 19.54 25.52 -39.20
C ARG A 45 19.66 24.29 -38.30
N ASP A 46 20.19 23.20 -38.85
CA ASP A 46 20.47 21.99 -38.09
C ASP A 46 21.37 22.30 -36.88
N GLY A 47 20.90 21.92 -35.69
CA GLY A 47 21.60 22.15 -34.41
C GLY A 47 21.27 23.46 -33.71
N GLU A 48 20.41 24.32 -34.29
CA GLU A 48 19.91 25.52 -33.61
C GLU A 48 18.66 25.20 -32.76
N LEU A 49 18.59 25.77 -31.56
CA LEU A 49 17.47 25.61 -30.63
C LEU A 49 17.09 26.98 -30.07
N ILE A 50 15.80 27.33 -30.16
CA ILE A 50 15.25 28.52 -29.50
C ILE A 50 14.80 28.12 -28.11
N HIS A 51 15.37 28.74 -27.08
CA HIS A 51 15.03 28.50 -25.69
C HIS A 51 15.17 29.79 -24.86
N GLY A 52 14.58 29.82 -23.66
CA GLY A 52 14.77 30.93 -22.73
C GLY A 52 16.14 30.90 -22.05
N ASP A 53 16.55 32.02 -21.46
CA ASP A 53 17.88 32.18 -20.83
C ASP A 53 18.16 31.18 -19.70
N ASN A 54 17.11 30.68 -19.03
CA ASN A 54 17.21 29.72 -17.92
C ASN A 54 17.06 28.25 -18.34
N PHE A 55 16.96 27.96 -19.64
CA PHE A 55 16.79 26.60 -20.14
C PHE A 55 18.11 25.81 -20.05
N ASN A 56 18.03 24.56 -19.59
CA ASN A 56 19.16 23.66 -19.48
C ASN A 56 18.82 22.33 -20.17
N LEU A 57 19.66 21.89 -21.11
CA LEU A 57 19.50 20.60 -21.79
C LEU A 57 19.47 19.42 -20.83
N PHE A 58 20.19 19.49 -19.70
CA PHE A 58 20.14 18.46 -18.68
C PHE A 58 18.73 18.34 -18.05
N ALA A 59 18.04 19.46 -17.84
CA ALA A 59 16.66 19.44 -17.35
C ALA A 59 15.68 18.94 -18.42
N ALA A 60 15.97 19.16 -19.70
CA ALA A 60 15.16 18.64 -20.80
C ALA A 60 15.22 17.10 -20.92
N MET A 61 16.28 16.45 -20.41
CA MET A 61 16.39 14.98 -20.41
C MET A 61 15.30 14.28 -19.58
N SER A 62 14.65 14.98 -18.65
CA SER A 62 13.53 14.44 -17.86
C SER A 62 12.16 14.81 -18.43
N ALA A 63 12.09 15.46 -19.59
CA ALA A 63 10.83 15.82 -20.21
C ALA A 63 10.07 14.55 -20.67
N LEU A 64 8.74 14.55 -20.48
CA LEU A 64 7.88 13.50 -21.00
C LEU A 64 7.56 13.78 -22.48
N GLU A 65 7.54 12.71 -23.26
CA GLU A 65 7.15 12.74 -24.66
C GLU A 65 5.69 12.32 -24.79
N ILE A 66 4.84 13.24 -25.26
CA ILE A 66 3.42 12.95 -25.52
C ILE A 66 3.34 12.03 -26.74
N MET A 67 2.38 11.11 -26.73
CA MET A 67 2.17 10.07 -27.75
C MET A 67 3.21 8.93 -27.77
N ASP A 68 4.20 8.91 -26.88
CA ASP A 68 5.07 7.75 -26.70
C ASP A 68 4.47 6.79 -25.63
N PRO A 69 4.19 5.50 -25.95
CA PRO A 69 3.58 4.56 -25.01
C PRO A 69 4.36 4.30 -23.71
N LYS A 70 5.66 4.59 -23.67
CA LYS A 70 6.53 4.41 -22.50
C LYS A 70 6.69 5.68 -21.68
N MET A 71 6.40 6.85 -22.24
CA MET A 71 6.60 8.16 -21.59
C MET A 71 5.26 8.86 -21.30
N ASP A 72 4.23 8.59 -22.08
CA ASP A 72 2.89 9.18 -21.95
C ASP A 72 1.96 8.26 -21.16
N SER A 73 1.64 8.62 -19.92
CA SER A 73 0.68 7.88 -19.09
C SER A 73 -0.78 8.05 -19.55
N GLY A 74 -1.04 9.02 -20.44
CA GLY A 74 -2.36 9.34 -20.96
C GLY A 74 -2.79 8.53 -22.19
N ILE A 75 -1.85 7.86 -22.88
CA ILE A 75 -2.12 7.12 -24.12
C ILE A 75 -2.72 5.72 -23.88
N VAL A 76 -2.30 5.02 -22.82
CA VAL A 76 -2.81 3.69 -22.47
C VAL A 76 -3.75 3.82 -21.27
N CYS A 77 -5.06 3.85 -21.52
CA CYS A 77 -6.05 3.91 -20.46
C CYS A 77 -7.31 3.14 -20.87
N THR A 78 -7.79 2.24 -20.02
CA THR A 78 -9.06 1.52 -20.24
C THR A 78 -10.25 2.45 -20.02
N TYR A 79 -10.17 3.32 -19.01
CA TYR A 79 -11.24 4.22 -18.60
C TYR A 79 -10.68 5.61 -18.30
N TYR A 80 -11.31 6.66 -18.82
CA TYR A 80 -10.85 8.04 -18.65
C TYR A 80 -11.33 8.67 -17.33
N SER A 81 -12.31 8.07 -16.67
CA SER A 81 -12.82 8.51 -15.37
C SER A 81 -13.34 7.35 -14.52
N ILE A 82 -13.43 7.58 -13.21
CA ILE A 82 -14.05 6.63 -12.27
C ILE A 82 -15.52 6.38 -12.65
N ASP A 83 -16.25 7.44 -13.02
CA ASP A 83 -17.67 7.34 -13.38
C ASP A 83 -17.86 6.51 -14.65
N GLU A 84 -17.03 6.70 -15.67
CA GLU A 84 -17.03 5.89 -16.89
C GLU A 84 -16.74 4.41 -16.59
N ALA A 85 -15.76 4.10 -15.73
CA ALA A 85 -15.48 2.72 -15.35
C ALA A 85 -16.68 2.06 -14.66
N ILE A 86 -17.40 2.83 -13.84
CA ILE A 86 -18.60 2.37 -13.14
C ILE A 86 -19.76 2.15 -14.12
N GLU A 87 -19.99 3.08 -15.04
CA GLU A 87 -21.04 3.00 -16.06
C GLU A 87 -20.81 1.80 -17.01
N ASN A 88 -19.56 1.50 -17.32
CA ASN A 88 -19.16 0.31 -18.09
C ASN A 88 -19.19 -0.99 -17.27
N GLY A 89 -19.61 -0.95 -16.01
CA GLY A 89 -19.78 -2.14 -15.18
C GLY A 89 -18.50 -2.73 -14.60
N ALA A 90 -17.38 -1.98 -14.56
CA ALA A 90 -16.12 -2.48 -14.01
C ALA A 90 -16.20 -2.81 -12.51
N ALA A 91 -17.09 -2.13 -11.77
CA ALA A 91 -17.32 -2.33 -10.34
C ALA A 91 -18.84 -2.42 -10.02
N PRO A 92 -19.45 -3.58 -10.27
CA PRO A 92 -20.88 -3.81 -10.06
C PRO A 92 -21.24 -3.90 -8.57
N ILE A 93 -22.42 -3.37 -8.20
CA ILE A 93 -23.00 -3.49 -6.86
C ILE A 93 -24.52 -3.70 -7.02
N PRO A 94 -25.10 -4.83 -6.56
CA PRO A 94 -24.44 -6.02 -6.00
C PRO A 94 -23.45 -6.65 -7.00
N ILE A 95 -22.47 -7.41 -6.50
CA ILE A 95 -21.42 -7.97 -7.34
C ILE A 95 -22.00 -9.03 -8.28
N SER A 96 -22.90 -9.85 -7.76
CA SER A 96 -23.68 -10.82 -8.53
C SER A 96 -25.10 -10.92 -8.00
N LEU A 97 -26.02 -11.37 -8.87
CA LEU A 97 -27.39 -11.73 -8.46
C LEU A 97 -27.41 -13.08 -7.73
N ASP A 98 -26.42 -13.94 -7.97
CA ASP A 98 -26.23 -15.18 -7.23
C ASP A 98 -25.45 -14.89 -5.95
N SER A 99 -26.10 -15.08 -4.80
CA SER A 99 -25.50 -14.90 -3.47
C SER A 99 -24.22 -15.71 -3.24
N THR A 100 -24.09 -16.89 -3.85
CA THR A 100 -22.87 -17.71 -3.72
C THR A 100 -21.70 -17.07 -4.46
N ILE A 101 -21.96 -16.62 -5.70
CA ILE A 101 -20.95 -15.93 -6.52
C ILE A 101 -20.61 -14.59 -5.88
N ASP A 102 -21.58 -13.85 -5.37
CA ASP A 102 -21.39 -12.55 -4.72
C ASP A 102 -20.43 -12.64 -3.51
N VAL A 103 -20.61 -13.65 -2.66
CA VAL A 103 -19.72 -13.92 -1.52
C VAL A 103 -18.32 -14.36 -1.99
N CYS A 104 -18.22 -15.26 -2.97
CA CYS A 104 -16.94 -15.67 -3.54
C CYS A 104 -16.16 -14.48 -4.12
N ARG A 105 -16.82 -13.65 -4.93
CA ARG A 105 -16.19 -12.47 -5.54
C ARG A 105 -15.81 -11.42 -4.51
N THR A 106 -16.60 -11.28 -3.44
CA THR A 106 -16.22 -10.46 -2.29
C THR A 106 -14.90 -10.96 -1.67
N ILE A 107 -14.74 -12.27 -1.50
CA ILE A 107 -13.50 -12.87 -1.00
C ILE A 107 -12.33 -12.63 -1.98
N ASP A 108 -12.56 -12.77 -3.29
CA ASP A 108 -11.55 -12.49 -4.32
C ASP A 108 -11.06 -11.04 -4.27
N ILE A 109 -11.98 -10.07 -4.08
CA ILE A 109 -11.65 -8.65 -3.90
C ILE A 109 -10.79 -8.46 -2.64
N MET A 110 -11.15 -9.10 -1.52
CA MET A 110 -10.37 -9.03 -0.27
C MET A 110 -8.95 -9.58 -0.45
N ASP A 111 -8.81 -10.72 -1.14
CA ASP A 111 -7.54 -11.37 -1.39
C ASP A 111 -6.65 -10.55 -2.34
N HIS A 112 -7.22 -10.00 -3.41
CA HIS A 112 -6.46 -9.13 -4.31
C HIS A 112 -6.06 -7.81 -3.64
N LEU A 113 -6.88 -7.24 -2.75
CA LEU A 113 -6.50 -6.08 -1.93
C LEU A 113 -5.32 -6.39 -1.01
N LEU A 114 -5.27 -7.58 -0.42
CA LEU A 114 -4.12 -8.04 0.36
C LEU A 114 -2.84 -8.08 -0.51
N ALA A 115 -2.95 -8.61 -1.72
CA ALA A 115 -1.84 -8.64 -2.67
C ALA A 115 -1.39 -7.24 -3.13
N CYS A 116 -2.34 -6.34 -3.37
CA CYS A 116 -2.06 -4.95 -3.72
C CYS A 116 -1.33 -4.21 -2.60
N GLU A 117 -1.75 -4.39 -1.35
CA GLU A 117 -1.11 -3.75 -0.20
C GLU A 117 0.31 -4.30 0.03
N ALA A 118 0.50 -5.61 -0.11
CA ALA A 118 1.84 -6.22 -0.06
C ALA A 118 2.75 -5.69 -1.17
N ALA A 119 2.23 -5.54 -2.40
CA ALA A 119 2.97 -4.97 -3.52
C ALA A 119 3.33 -3.50 -3.28
N TRP A 120 2.40 -2.72 -2.74
CA TRP A 120 2.66 -1.34 -2.33
C TRP A 120 3.79 -1.27 -1.29
N HIS A 121 3.74 -2.08 -0.24
CA HIS A 121 4.80 -2.10 0.78
C HIS A 121 6.18 -2.51 0.25
N LYS A 122 6.25 -3.17 -0.92
CA LYS A 122 7.48 -3.52 -1.63
C LYS A 122 8.01 -2.40 -2.55
N GLY A 123 7.41 -1.21 -2.54
CA GLY A 123 7.89 -0.02 -3.24
C GLY A 123 7.09 0.35 -4.50
N HIS A 124 6.00 -0.36 -4.81
CA HIS A 124 5.12 0.04 -5.93
C HIS A 124 4.25 1.25 -5.56
N SER A 125 3.65 1.90 -6.57
CA SER A 125 2.80 3.09 -6.37
C SER A 125 1.49 2.74 -5.65
N LEU A 126 1.13 3.51 -4.61
CA LEU A 126 -0.15 3.37 -3.91
C LEU A 126 -1.35 3.57 -4.85
N ALA A 127 -1.23 4.53 -5.77
CA ALA A 127 -2.28 4.91 -6.72
C ALA A 127 -2.64 3.78 -7.69
N GLN A 128 -1.63 3.02 -8.11
CA GLN A 128 -1.77 1.96 -9.12
C GLN A 128 -1.88 0.56 -8.50
N THR A 129 -1.66 0.40 -7.19
CA THR A 129 -1.84 -0.87 -6.46
C THR A 129 -3.16 -0.87 -5.70
N VAL A 130 -3.18 -0.46 -4.43
CA VAL A 130 -4.38 -0.50 -3.59
C VAL A 130 -5.51 0.35 -4.16
N PHE A 131 -5.20 1.55 -4.65
CA PHE A 131 -6.19 2.45 -5.24
C PHE A 131 -6.51 2.16 -6.72
N SER A 132 -5.98 1.07 -7.29
CA SER A 132 -6.58 0.51 -8.51
C SER A 132 -8.01 0.01 -8.24
N CYS A 133 -8.34 -0.29 -6.97
CA CYS A 133 -9.66 -0.72 -6.55
C CYS A 133 -10.69 0.42 -6.66
N ILE A 134 -11.62 0.31 -7.59
CA ILE A 134 -12.71 1.27 -7.81
C ILE A 134 -13.62 1.35 -6.57
N TYR A 135 -13.79 0.25 -5.83
CA TYR A 135 -14.56 0.24 -4.59
C TYR A 135 -13.94 1.12 -3.50
N LEU A 136 -12.61 1.24 -3.44
CA LEU A 136 -11.91 2.16 -2.52
C LEU A 136 -11.99 3.61 -2.99
N LEU A 137 -11.98 3.85 -4.30
CA LEU A 137 -12.13 5.18 -4.88
C LEU A 137 -13.54 5.75 -4.65
N ARG A 138 -14.57 4.91 -4.59
CA ARG A 138 -15.97 5.30 -4.36
C ARG A 138 -16.64 4.49 -3.25
N LEU A 139 -16.18 4.70 -2.03
CA LEU A 139 -16.70 3.99 -0.85
C LEU A 139 -18.21 4.17 -0.61
N ASP A 140 -18.78 5.32 -0.95
CA ASP A 140 -20.23 5.56 -0.77
C ASP A 140 -21.08 4.52 -1.48
N ARG A 141 -20.61 4.01 -2.63
CA ARG A 141 -21.30 2.98 -3.40
C ARG A 141 -21.33 1.63 -2.69
N THR A 142 -20.32 1.33 -1.87
CA THR A 142 -20.23 0.05 -1.15
C THR A 142 -21.17 -0.03 0.06
N ALA A 143 -21.78 1.08 0.49
CA ALA A 143 -22.63 1.14 1.68
C ALA A 143 -23.77 0.07 1.74
N PRO A 144 -24.45 -0.30 0.64
CA PRO A 144 -25.45 -1.36 0.64
C PRO A 144 -24.87 -2.76 0.93
N HIS A 145 -23.57 -2.96 0.69
CA HIS A 145 -22.88 -4.23 0.84
C HIS A 145 -21.96 -4.23 2.07
N ALA A 146 -22.52 -4.55 3.25
CA ALA A 146 -21.85 -4.38 4.55
C ALA A 146 -20.46 -5.04 4.65
N LEU A 147 -20.26 -6.25 4.10
CA LEU A 147 -18.98 -6.96 4.11
C LEU A 147 -17.89 -6.15 3.39
N LEU A 148 -18.06 -5.92 2.09
CA LEU A 148 -17.17 -5.12 1.25
C LEU A 148 -16.97 -3.71 1.83
N HIS A 149 -18.03 -3.03 2.26
CA HIS A 149 -17.93 -1.70 2.85
C HIS A 149 -17.01 -1.67 4.08
N SER A 150 -17.21 -2.60 5.01
CA SER A 150 -16.40 -2.69 6.22
C SER A 150 -14.93 -2.99 5.92
N TYR A 151 -14.68 -3.85 4.93
CA TYR A 151 -13.35 -4.22 4.49
C TYR A 151 -12.63 -3.06 3.80
N CYS A 152 -13.28 -2.38 2.85
CA CYS A 152 -12.70 -1.23 2.16
C CYS A 152 -12.38 -0.08 3.14
N ARG A 153 -13.24 0.17 4.14
CA ARG A 153 -12.95 1.16 5.19
C ARG A 153 -11.71 0.80 6.03
N ILE A 154 -11.58 -0.45 6.47
CA ILE A 154 -10.42 -0.84 7.28
C ILE A 154 -9.12 -0.81 6.46
N ILE A 155 -9.16 -1.18 5.17
CA ILE A 155 -8.00 -1.06 4.26
C ILE A 155 -7.56 0.39 4.13
N ARG A 156 -8.50 1.32 3.90
CA ARG A 156 -8.16 2.74 3.86
C ARG A 156 -7.49 3.20 5.17
N ALA A 157 -8.02 2.76 6.30
CA ALA A 157 -7.48 3.10 7.61
C ALA A 157 -6.08 2.49 7.85
N THR A 158 -5.80 1.26 7.39
CA THR A 158 -4.47 0.65 7.49
C THR A 158 -3.47 1.35 6.56
N CYS A 159 -3.85 1.64 5.31
CA CYS A 159 -3.02 2.43 4.40
C CYS A 159 -2.67 3.80 4.99
N LYS A 160 -3.65 4.51 5.57
CA LYS A 160 -3.42 5.78 6.25
C LYS A 160 -2.46 5.63 7.45
N ALA A 161 -2.61 4.58 8.25
CA ALA A 161 -1.72 4.31 9.37
C ALA A 161 -0.28 4.06 8.90
N VAL A 162 -0.08 3.27 7.84
CA VAL A 162 1.24 3.00 7.25
C VAL A 162 1.85 4.27 6.64
N VAL A 163 1.10 5.04 5.85
CA VAL A 163 1.58 6.33 5.29
C VAL A 163 2.01 7.27 6.41
N SER A 164 1.24 7.38 7.49
CA SER A 164 1.61 8.19 8.66
C SER A 164 2.93 7.71 9.27
N VAL A 165 3.10 6.40 9.51
CA VAL A 165 4.32 5.86 10.12
C VAL A 165 5.55 6.10 9.25
N VAL A 166 5.43 5.87 7.94
CA VAL A 166 6.54 6.04 6.98
C VAL A 166 6.93 7.52 6.85
N SER A 167 5.94 8.42 6.81
CA SER A 167 6.16 9.87 6.76
C SER A 167 6.80 10.39 8.06
N ASP A 168 6.30 9.93 9.22
CA ASP A 168 6.83 10.30 10.53
C ASP A 168 8.27 9.79 10.73
N ALA A 169 8.60 8.62 10.15
CA ALA A 169 9.93 8.05 10.18
C ALA A 169 10.95 8.84 9.32
N ARG A 170 10.54 9.78 8.47
CA ARG A 170 11.45 10.54 7.57
C ARG A 170 12.37 9.65 6.73
N THR A 171 11.88 8.48 6.34
CA THR A 171 12.57 7.65 5.33
C THR A 171 12.60 8.41 4.00
N HIS A 172 13.68 8.29 3.22
CA HIS A 172 13.82 9.04 1.96
C HIS A 172 12.62 8.77 1.04
N GLU A 173 11.79 9.79 0.82
CA GLU A 173 10.44 9.70 0.26
C GLU A 173 10.39 9.18 -1.20
N GLU A 174 11.52 9.17 -1.91
CA GLU A 174 11.59 8.81 -3.34
C GLU A 174 12.17 7.42 -3.62
N GLU A 175 12.87 6.78 -2.66
CA GLU A 175 13.54 5.48 -2.90
C GLU A 175 12.80 4.27 -2.30
N ASP A 176 12.03 4.47 -1.22
CA ASP A 176 11.56 3.38 -0.37
C ASP A 176 10.04 3.10 -0.48
N LEU A 177 9.20 4.13 -0.60
CA LEU A 177 7.75 4.01 -0.83
C LEU A 177 7.23 5.28 -1.47
N PHE A 178 6.42 5.14 -2.52
CA PHE A 178 5.63 6.26 -3.03
C PHE A 178 4.55 6.63 -2.00
N THR A 179 4.91 7.48 -1.04
CA THR A 179 4.01 8.06 -0.04
C THR A 179 3.16 9.19 -0.62
N MET A 180 3.54 9.71 -1.80
CA MET A 180 2.79 10.74 -2.51
C MET A 180 1.38 10.23 -2.82
N THR A 181 0.40 10.79 -2.11
CA THR A 181 -0.99 10.36 -2.20
C THR A 181 -1.73 11.05 -3.35
N TYR A 182 -1.15 12.05 -4.02
CA TYR A 182 -1.68 12.72 -5.21
C TYR A 182 -3.21 12.96 -5.22
N GLY A 183 -3.80 13.36 -4.08
CA GLY A 183 -5.24 13.61 -3.96
C GLY A 183 -6.11 12.35 -3.82
N LEU A 184 -5.53 11.17 -3.63
CA LEU A 184 -6.24 9.92 -3.35
C LEU A 184 -7.11 10.05 -2.07
N PRO A 185 -8.28 9.40 -2.03
CA PRO A 185 -9.24 9.54 -0.95
C PRO A 185 -8.85 8.72 0.29
N LEU A 186 -7.67 8.98 0.87
CA LEU A 186 -7.17 8.37 2.11
C LEU A 186 -7.80 8.96 3.38
N ASN A 187 -8.36 10.16 3.28
CA ASN A 187 -9.09 10.82 4.35
C ASN A 187 -10.57 10.90 3.95
N GLY A 188 -11.40 10.01 4.49
CA GLY A 188 -12.85 10.11 4.30
C GLY A 188 -13.59 10.36 5.61
N ASP A 189 -14.79 10.91 5.49
CA ASP A 189 -15.68 11.10 6.64
C ASP A 189 -16.03 9.73 7.28
N GLY A 190 -16.01 9.68 8.61
CA GLY A 190 -16.36 8.48 9.39
C GLY A 190 -15.31 7.36 9.42
N ASP A 191 -14.05 7.59 9.03
CA ASP A 191 -12.96 6.61 9.17
C ASP A 191 -12.71 6.20 10.64
N ASP A 192 -13.00 7.08 11.60
CA ASP A 192 -12.92 6.78 13.04
C ASP A 192 -13.86 5.63 13.48
N LYS A 193 -14.91 5.37 12.68
CA LYS A 193 -15.89 4.31 12.93
C LYS A 193 -15.54 2.99 12.24
N CYS A 194 -14.45 2.90 11.47
CA CYS A 194 -14.11 1.72 10.68
C CYS A 194 -14.10 0.43 11.51
N LEU A 195 -13.49 0.43 12.70
CA LEU A 195 -13.46 -0.71 13.61
C LEU A 195 -14.85 -1.09 14.12
N SER A 196 -15.71 -0.10 14.41
CA SER A 196 -17.05 -0.38 14.93
C SER A 196 -17.91 -1.10 13.88
N ILE A 197 -17.82 -0.67 12.62
CA ILE A 197 -18.51 -1.29 11.48
C ILE A 197 -17.96 -2.70 11.24
N LEU A 198 -16.63 -2.85 11.22
CA LEU A 198 -15.97 -4.14 11.03
C LEU A 198 -16.36 -5.15 12.12
N ASN A 199 -16.38 -4.72 13.40
CA ASN A 199 -16.79 -5.57 14.51
C ASN A 199 -18.27 -5.98 14.43
N ALA A 200 -19.16 -5.09 13.98
CA ALA A 200 -20.58 -5.43 13.80
C ALA A 200 -20.79 -6.49 12.72
N VAL A 201 -20.04 -6.39 11.60
CA VAL A 201 -20.05 -7.38 10.53
C VAL A 201 -19.44 -8.70 11.00
N GLU A 202 -18.29 -8.68 11.66
CA GLU A 202 -17.65 -9.88 12.21
C GLU A 202 -18.54 -10.62 13.22
N GLU A 203 -19.21 -9.89 14.12
CA GLU A 203 -20.11 -10.50 15.10
C GLU A 203 -21.33 -11.12 14.41
N THR A 204 -21.83 -10.50 13.33
CA THR A 204 -22.93 -11.04 12.54
C THR A 204 -22.55 -12.37 11.87
N ILE A 205 -21.39 -12.43 11.21
CA ILE A 205 -20.90 -13.69 10.61
C ILE A 205 -20.55 -14.72 11.70
N SER A 206 -20.05 -14.27 12.86
CA SER A 206 -19.78 -15.15 13.99
C SER A 206 -21.05 -15.75 14.59
N ARG A 207 -22.18 -15.02 14.60
CA ARG A 207 -23.50 -15.55 14.95
C ARG A 207 -23.98 -16.56 13.91
N GLN A 208 -23.85 -16.26 12.62
CA GLN A 208 -24.19 -17.19 11.53
C GLN A 208 -23.40 -18.50 11.64
N LEU A 209 -22.07 -18.44 11.79
CA LEU A 209 -21.24 -19.63 11.96
C LEU A 209 -21.65 -20.48 13.16
N ARG A 210 -22.02 -19.85 14.29
CA ARG A 210 -22.54 -20.55 15.47
C ARG A 210 -23.88 -21.21 15.19
N ALA A 211 -24.77 -20.55 14.45
CA ALA A 211 -26.05 -21.11 14.04
C ALA A 211 -25.87 -22.33 13.13
N CYS A 212 -24.96 -22.27 12.13
CA CYS A 212 -24.65 -23.41 11.25
C CYS A 212 -24.19 -24.65 12.02
N LYS A 213 -23.35 -24.46 13.04
CA LYS A 213 -22.88 -25.56 13.92
C LYS A 213 -23.96 -26.07 14.87
N ALA A 214 -24.95 -25.25 15.22
CA ALA A 214 -26.08 -25.66 16.05
C ALA A 214 -27.15 -26.44 15.25
N THR A 215 -27.30 -26.15 13.96
CA THR A 215 -28.22 -26.87 13.07
C THR A 215 -27.76 -28.29 12.76
N SER A 216 -26.45 -28.55 12.67
CA SER A 216 -25.93 -29.92 12.59
C SER A 216 -26.18 -30.75 13.85
N SER A 217 -26.56 -30.11 14.97
CA SER A 217 -26.88 -30.73 16.27
C SER A 217 -28.37 -30.68 16.67
N LYS A 218 -29.30 -30.51 15.70
CA LYS A 218 -30.77 -30.46 15.90
C LYS A 218 -31.29 -29.37 16.86
N ARG A 219 -30.86 -28.11 16.71
CA ARG A 219 -31.54 -26.94 17.31
C ARG A 219 -32.02 -25.96 16.24
N ARG A 220 -33.23 -25.41 16.44
CA ARG A 220 -33.93 -24.47 15.53
C ARG A 220 -33.07 -23.24 15.23
N LEU A 221 -33.12 -22.78 13.98
CA LEU A 221 -32.51 -21.54 13.50
C LEU A 221 -33.17 -20.34 14.22
N PRO A 222 -32.40 -19.34 14.69
CA PRO A 222 -32.96 -18.04 15.07
C PRO A 222 -33.57 -17.34 13.84
N GLU A 223 -34.77 -16.79 13.96
CA GLU A 223 -35.56 -16.20 12.86
C GLU A 223 -34.95 -14.92 12.23
N ASP A 224 -33.89 -14.35 12.81
CA ASP A 224 -33.30 -13.06 12.41
C ASP A 224 -31.98 -13.14 11.62
N LEU A 225 -31.55 -14.34 11.17
CA LEU A 225 -30.28 -14.51 10.45
C LEU A 225 -30.53 -14.85 8.97
N GLU A 226 -30.28 -13.88 8.10
CA GLU A 226 -30.19 -14.13 6.65
C GLU A 226 -28.93 -14.94 6.35
N PRO A 227 -29.00 -16.03 5.56
CA PRO A 227 -27.82 -16.80 5.16
C PRO A 227 -26.95 -15.97 4.21
N LEU A 228 -25.63 -16.20 4.23
CA LEU A 228 -24.71 -15.54 3.31
C LEU A 228 -24.92 -15.97 1.87
N GLN A 229 -25.33 -17.22 1.66
CA GLN A 229 -25.54 -17.78 0.34
C GLN A 229 -26.62 -18.87 0.31
N SER A 230 -27.02 -19.29 -0.89
CA SER A 230 -28.17 -20.18 -1.10
C SER A 230 -27.95 -21.66 -0.74
N ASN A 231 -26.71 -22.17 -0.76
CA ASN A 231 -26.35 -23.57 -0.53
C ASN A 231 -25.90 -23.86 0.92
N PRO A 232 -26.73 -24.46 1.78
CA PRO A 232 -26.42 -24.63 3.21
C PRO A 232 -25.14 -25.43 3.51
N ASN A 233 -24.67 -26.27 2.58
CA ASN A 233 -23.46 -27.06 2.77
C ASN A 233 -22.17 -26.22 2.70
N LEU A 234 -22.21 -25.08 2.00
CA LEU A 234 -21.06 -24.19 1.81
C LEU A 234 -21.01 -23.07 2.86
N GLU A 235 -22.12 -22.82 3.57
CA GLU A 235 -22.29 -21.71 4.50
C GLU A 235 -21.20 -21.69 5.59
N GLU A 236 -20.90 -22.85 6.19
CA GLU A 236 -19.86 -22.96 7.23
C GLU A 236 -18.47 -22.59 6.67
N GLY A 237 -18.17 -23.01 5.45
CA GLY A 237 -16.90 -22.73 4.79
C GLY A 237 -16.74 -21.25 4.46
N PHE A 238 -17.78 -20.61 3.90
CA PHE A 238 -17.79 -19.18 3.61
C PHE A 238 -17.70 -18.33 4.88
N CYS A 239 -18.45 -18.68 5.92
CA CYS A 239 -18.35 -18.00 7.21
C CYS A 239 -16.92 -18.03 7.76
N LYS A 240 -16.25 -19.19 7.73
CA LYS A 240 -14.85 -19.33 8.18
C LYS A 240 -13.90 -18.50 7.32
N ALA A 241 -14.04 -18.57 5.99
CA ALA A 241 -13.20 -17.86 5.03
C ALA A 241 -13.31 -16.33 5.15
N LEU A 242 -14.52 -15.81 5.40
CA LEU A 242 -14.73 -14.38 5.66
C LEU A 242 -14.19 -13.96 7.03
N LEU A 243 -14.48 -14.74 8.09
CA LEU A 243 -14.07 -14.40 9.44
C LEU A 243 -12.55 -14.28 9.58
N CYS A 244 -11.77 -15.20 8.98
CA CYS A 244 -10.32 -15.11 9.09
C CYS A 244 -9.76 -13.84 8.42
N ARG A 245 -10.31 -13.44 7.27
CA ARG A 245 -9.96 -12.20 6.56
C ARG A 245 -10.32 -10.96 7.36
N LEU A 246 -11.53 -10.89 7.91
CA LEU A 246 -11.98 -9.75 8.72
C LEU A 246 -11.19 -9.63 10.03
N ARG A 247 -10.95 -10.75 10.72
CA ARG A 247 -10.18 -10.78 11.97
C ARG A 247 -8.72 -10.44 11.76
N PHE A 248 -8.12 -10.93 10.67
CA PHE A 248 -6.77 -10.52 10.27
C PHE A 248 -6.71 -8.99 10.13
N ARG A 249 -7.62 -8.38 9.37
CA ARG A 249 -7.64 -6.92 9.19
C ARG A 249 -7.84 -6.15 10.49
N LYS A 250 -8.76 -6.60 11.34
CA LYS A 250 -9.00 -6.03 12.66
C LYS A 250 -7.72 -6.06 13.51
N HIS A 251 -7.09 -7.23 13.63
CA HIS A 251 -5.89 -7.40 14.44
C HIS A 251 -4.70 -6.64 13.86
N PHE A 252 -4.51 -6.64 12.53
CA PHE A 252 -3.45 -5.90 11.87
C PHE A 252 -3.57 -4.38 12.12
N PHE A 253 -4.78 -3.82 12.02
CA PHE A 253 -5.01 -2.42 12.37
C PHE A 253 -4.68 -2.13 13.85
N HIS A 254 -5.01 -3.04 14.77
CA HIS A 254 -4.62 -2.91 16.17
C HIS A 254 -3.11 -3.00 16.39
N VAL A 255 -2.38 -3.84 15.64
CA VAL A 255 -0.90 -3.88 15.68
C VAL A 255 -0.34 -2.50 15.35
N LEU A 256 -0.73 -1.92 14.21
CA LEU A 256 -0.27 -0.59 13.77
C LEU A 256 -0.60 0.49 14.81
N SER A 257 -1.84 0.47 15.34
CA SER A 257 -2.31 1.42 16.35
C SER A 257 -1.58 1.29 17.69
N CYS A 258 -1.28 0.07 18.13
CA CYS A 258 -0.58 -0.19 19.39
C CYS A 258 0.90 0.21 19.28
N MET A 259 1.56 -0.10 18.17
CA MET A 259 2.96 0.27 17.95
C MET A 259 3.17 1.78 17.81
N LYS A 260 2.15 2.53 17.36
CA LYS A 260 2.19 4.00 17.32
C LYS A 260 2.16 4.65 18.71
N ARG A 261 1.81 3.91 19.78
CA ARG A 261 1.73 4.50 21.13
C ARG A 261 3.11 4.94 21.61
N PRO A 262 3.23 6.15 22.20
CA PRO A 262 4.51 6.70 22.60
C PRO A 262 5.18 5.85 23.68
N GLN A 263 6.51 5.81 23.62
CA GLN A 263 7.36 5.13 24.59
C GLN A 263 7.08 3.61 24.75
N GLY A 264 6.62 2.95 23.69
CA GLY A 264 6.40 1.50 23.67
C GLY A 264 5.27 1.00 24.56
N ARG A 265 4.37 1.88 25.03
CA ARG A 265 3.25 1.49 25.92
C ARG A 265 2.27 0.49 25.30
N GLY A 266 2.33 0.28 23.99
CA GLY A 266 1.49 -0.66 23.26
C GLY A 266 2.15 -1.97 22.84
N LEU A 267 3.46 -2.17 23.07
CA LEU A 267 4.21 -3.29 22.48
C LEU A 267 3.66 -4.66 22.92
N GLU A 268 3.40 -4.86 24.21
CA GLU A 268 2.80 -6.11 24.72
C GLU A 268 1.41 -6.41 24.12
N SER A 269 0.60 -5.38 23.92
CA SER A 269 -0.71 -5.55 23.27
C SER A 269 -0.56 -5.82 21.78
N ALA A 270 0.44 -5.21 21.12
CA ALA A 270 0.77 -5.48 19.73
C ALA A 270 1.17 -6.94 19.54
N ARG A 271 2.02 -7.51 20.42
CA ARG A 271 2.41 -8.94 20.37
C ARG A 271 1.23 -9.89 20.42
N LYS A 272 0.24 -9.62 21.30
CA LYS A 272 -0.99 -10.42 21.36
C LYS A 272 -1.76 -10.39 20.05
N HIS A 273 -1.87 -9.20 19.43
CA HIS A 273 -2.52 -9.06 18.13
C HIS A 273 -1.71 -9.67 16.99
N ILE A 274 -0.37 -9.61 17.03
CA ILE A 274 0.50 -10.27 16.06
C ILE A 274 0.28 -11.77 16.08
N ALA A 275 0.23 -12.39 17.27
CA ALA A 275 -0.06 -13.81 17.41
C ALA A 275 -1.43 -14.17 16.79
N SER A 276 -2.47 -13.36 17.05
CA SER A 276 -3.77 -13.53 16.42
C SER A 276 -3.72 -13.39 14.90
N CYS A 277 -2.99 -12.39 14.37
CA CYS A 277 -2.83 -12.22 12.92
C CYS A 277 -2.19 -13.45 12.27
N LEU A 278 -1.15 -14.04 12.87
CA LEU A 278 -0.49 -15.23 12.35
C LEU A 278 -1.45 -16.44 12.29
N THR A 279 -2.26 -16.65 13.32
CA THR A 279 -3.29 -17.70 13.32
C THR A 279 -4.35 -17.47 12.25
N GLU A 280 -4.78 -16.23 12.05
CA GLU A 280 -5.77 -15.90 11.02
C GLU A 280 -5.19 -16.02 9.61
N LEU A 281 -3.92 -15.67 9.38
CA LEU A 281 -3.23 -15.89 8.08
C LEU A 281 -3.09 -17.38 7.76
N GLU A 282 -2.79 -18.23 8.74
CA GLU A 282 -2.80 -19.68 8.56
C GLU A 282 -4.20 -20.20 8.17
N SER A 283 -5.24 -19.62 8.77
CA SER A 283 -6.63 -19.94 8.45
C SER A 283 -7.04 -19.43 7.05
N ILE A 284 -6.51 -18.28 6.62
CA ILE A 284 -6.66 -17.77 5.25
C ILE A 284 -6.02 -18.75 4.26
N LEU A 285 -4.81 -19.23 4.53
CA LEU A 285 -4.13 -20.22 3.67
C LEU A 285 -4.96 -21.50 3.52
N LYS A 286 -5.44 -22.06 4.65
CA LYS A 286 -6.27 -23.27 4.66
C LYS A 286 -7.62 -23.09 3.97
N SER A 287 -8.13 -21.85 3.88
CA SER A 287 -9.41 -21.59 3.21
C SER A 287 -9.36 -21.73 1.69
N ALA A 288 -8.16 -21.73 1.08
CA ALA A 288 -8.01 -21.83 -0.37
C ALA A 288 -8.58 -23.14 -0.95
N ASP A 289 -8.34 -24.27 -0.29
CA ASP A 289 -8.82 -25.57 -0.78
C ASP A 289 -10.35 -25.60 -0.88
N PHE A 290 -11.03 -25.03 0.12
CA PHE A 290 -12.48 -24.87 0.12
C PHE A 290 -12.97 -23.94 -0.99
N LEU A 291 -12.31 -22.78 -1.16
CA LEU A 291 -12.73 -21.79 -2.18
C LEU A 291 -12.55 -22.35 -3.59
N ARG A 292 -11.48 -23.12 -3.83
CA ARG A 292 -11.24 -23.80 -5.10
C ARG A 292 -12.25 -24.91 -5.34
N SER A 293 -12.63 -25.67 -4.31
CA SER A 293 -13.63 -26.73 -4.45
C SER A 293 -15.05 -26.22 -4.76
N CYS A 294 -15.31 -24.91 -4.59
CA CYS A 294 -16.61 -24.31 -4.91
C CYS A 294 -16.85 -24.11 -6.41
N PHE A 295 -15.81 -24.28 -7.24
CA PHE A 295 -15.89 -24.09 -8.68
C PHE A 295 -15.37 -25.33 -9.41
N ASP A 296 -16.16 -25.89 -10.32
CA ASP A 296 -15.83 -27.10 -11.12
C ASP A 296 -14.88 -26.79 -12.30
N GLU A 297 -14.59 -25.52 -12.57
CA GLU A 297 -13.72 -25.12 -13.68
C GLU A 297 -12.25 -25.26 -13.29
N SER A 298 -11.56 -26.19 -13.96
CA SER A 298 -10.11 -26.27 -13.95
C SER A 298 -9.55 -24.95 -14.49
N CYS A 299 -9.05 -24.10 -13.59
CA CYS A 299 -8.30 -22.91 -13.97
C CYS A 299 -7.05 -23.35 -14.74
N GLU A 300 -7.10 -23.34 -16.07
CA GLU A 300 -5.94 -23.58 -16.91
C GLU A 300 -4.99 -22.37 -16.80
N GLY A 301 -3.97 -22.51 -15.96
CA GLY A 301 -2.93 -21.51 -15.75
C GLY A 301 -2.04 -21.84 -14.55
N ASP A 302 -0.89 -21.17 -14.45
CA ASP A 302 -0.02 -21.29 -13.28
C ASP A 302 -0.70 -20.65 -12.06
N ILE A 303 -1.36 -21.48 -11.25
CA ILE A 303 -2.14 -21.09 -10.07
C ILE A 303 -1.26 -20.30 -9.08
N ASP A 304 0.05 -20.55 -9.06
CA ASP A 304 1.00 -19.90 -8.16
C ASP A 304 1.22 -18.41 -8.46
N ASP A 305 0.81 -17.93 -9.64
CA ASP A 305 0.91 -16.53 -10.05
C ASP A 305 -0.40 -15.74 -9.87
N LYS A 306 -1.51 -16.39 -9.51
CA LYS A 306 -2.81 -15.71 -9.30
C LYS A 306 -2.85 -14.91 -8.00
N THR A 307 -3.64 -13.84 -7.98
CA THR A 307 -3.73 -12.89 -6.85
C THR A 307 -4.87 -13.20 -5.87
N THR A 308 -5.63 -14.26 -6.08
CA THR A 308 -6.80 -14.66 -5.27
C THR A 308 -6.65 -16.11 -4.81
N ALA A 309 -7.27 -16.47 -3.67
CA ALA A 309 -7.24 -17.86 -3.19
C ALA A 309 -8.00 -18.83 -4.10
N SER A 310 -9.09 -18.36 -4.70
CA SER A 310 -9.95 -19.12 -5.61
C SER A 310 -9.28 -19.39 -6.97
N GLY A 311 -8.31 -18.58 -7.37
CA GLY A 311 -7.64 -18.65 -8.68
C GLY A 311 -8.30 -17.79 -9.76
N PHE A 312 -9.47 -17.21 -9.49
CA PHE A 312 -10.16 -16.35 -10.44
C PHE A 312 -9.64 -14.90 -10.43
N GLU A 313 -9.83 -14.20 -11.54
CA GLU A 313 -9.50 -12.79 -11.61
C GLU A 313 -10.45 -11.94 -10.75
N PRO A 314 -9.91 -10.96 -10.01
CA PRO A 314 -10.69 -10.07 -9.18
C PRO A 314 -11.43 -9.04 -10.06
N ILE A 315 -12.57 -8.56 -9.57
CA ILE A 315 -13.36 -7.54 -10.26
C ILE A 315 -13.20 -6.17 -9.59
N GLY A 316 -13.42 -5.08 -10.32
CA GLY A 316 -13.39 -3.72 -9.76
C GLY A 316 -11.98 -3.13 -9.58
N PHE A 317 -10.99 -3.60 -10.34
CA PHE A 317 -9.62 -3.10 -10.30
C PHE A 317 -9.15 -2.61 -11.67
N ASP A 318 -8.57 -1.42 -11.72
CA ASP A 318 -7.88 -0.89 -12.90
C ASP A 318 -6.67 -0.05 -12.45
N ALA A 319 -5.47 -0.52 -12.80
CA ALA A 319 -4.21 0.12 -12.40
C ALA A 319 -3.89 1.41 -13.18
N MET A 320 -4.52 1.61 -14.33
CA MET A 320 -4.32 2.77 -15.21
C MET A 320 -5.23 3.93 -14.86
N LEU A 321 -6.31 3.69 -14.11
CA LEU A 321 -7.31 4.69 -13.77
C LEU A 321 -6.72 5.91 -13.03
N ASN A 322 -5.67 5.69 -12.22
CA ASN A 322 -4.96 6.76 -11.52
C ASN A 322 -3.62 7.15 -12.18
N SER A 323 -3.30 6.65 -13.37
CA SER A 323 -2.00 6.92 -14.05
C SER A 323 -1.76 8.42 -14.26
N ARG A 324 -2.84 9.18 -14.45
CA ARG A 324 -2.85 10.64 -14.65
C ARG A 324 -2.52 11.43 -13.38
N LEU A 325 -2.66 10.83 -12.20
CA LEU A 325 -2.29 11.48 -10.93
C LEU A 325 -0.76 11.54 -10.75
N SER A 326 0.02 10.72 -11.47
CA SER A 326 1.49 10.61 -11.38
C SER A 326 2.22 11.48 -12.42
N ALA A 327 1.71 12.68 -12.70
CA ALA A 327 1.95 13.47 -13.92
C ALA A 327 3.42 13.82 -14.32
N PRO A 328 4.47 13.79 -13.48
CA PRO A 328 5.82 14.03 -13.98
C PRO A 328 6.65 12.76 -14.24
N THR A 329 6.07 11.55 -14.15
CA THR A 329 6.84 10.31 -14.29
C THR A 329 6.32 9.40 -15.41
N PRO A 330 7.22 8.72 -16.16
CA PRO A 330 6.81 7.72 -17.14
C PRO A 330 5.96 6.60 -16.52
N PRO A 331 5.01 6.01 -17.27
CA PRO A 331 4.22 4.88 -16.80
C PRO A 331 5.11 3.71 -16.39
N ARG A 332 4.91 3.22 -15.15
CA ARG A 332 5.59 2.05 -14.61
C ARG A 332 4.69 0.83 -14.71
N ALA A 333 5.21 -0.27 -15.29
CA ALA A 333 4.55 -1.57 -15.22
C ALA A 333 4.61 -2.09 -13.78
N ILE A 334 3.45 -2.40 -13.19
CA ILE A 334 3.35 -2.94 -11.84
C ILE A 334 2.98 -4.41 -11.92
N LYS A 335 3.75 -5.24 -11.21
CA LYS A 335 3.42 -6.65 -11.01
C LYS A 335 2.86 -6.82 -9.60
N ILE A 336 1.56 -7.09 -9.51
CA ILE A 336 0.93 -7.46 -8.24
C ILE A 336 1.49 -8.82 -7.81
N LEU A 337 1.73 -8.97 -6.51
CA LEU A 337 2.21 -10.23 -5.92
C LEU A 337 1.13 -11.30 -6.06
N SER A 338 1.54 -12.56 -6.24
CA SER A 338 0.58 -13.65 -6.13
C SER A 338 0.04 -13.75 -4.70
N TRP A 339 -1.15 -14.33 -4.55
CA TRP A 339 -1.84 -14.43 -3.27
C TRP A 339 -0.97 -15.09 -2.19
N LYS A 340 -0.29 -16.18 -2.57
CA LYS A 340 0.62 -16.91 -1.68
C LYS A 340 1.79 -16.04 -1.23
N LYS A 341 2.44 -15.34 -2.17
CA LYS A 341 3.53 -14.40 -1.87
C LYS A 341 3.06 -13.22 -1.01
N ALA A 342 1.82 -12.76 -1.19
CA ALA A 342 1.23 -11.72 -0.36
C ALA A 342 1.05 -12.19 1.09
N VAL A 343 0.53 -13.42 1.30
CA VAL A 343 0.42 -13.99 2.64
C VAL A 343 1.80 -14.19 3.27
N GLU A 344 2.77 -14.75 2.54
CA GLU A 344 4.16 -14.93 2.99
C GLU A 344 4.79 -13.58 3.40
N TYR A 345 4.53 -12.53 2.61
CA TYR A 345 4.96 -11.18 2.94
C TYR A 345 4.40 -10.70 4.28
N PHE A 346 3.09 -10.83 4.52
CA PHE A 346 2.49 -10.40 5.79
C PHE A 346 2.97 -11.25 6.97
N VAL A 347 3.23 -12.55 6.79
CA VAL A 347 3.84 -13.40 7.82
C VAL A 347 5.24 -12.88 8.18
N LYS A 348 6.09 -12.62 7.17
CA LYS A 348 7.42 -12.03 7.40
C LYS A 348 7.32 -10.70 8.12
N LEU A 349 6.46 -9.79 7.64
CA LEU A 349 6.25 -8.49 8.26
C LEU A 349 5.86 -8.62 9.73
N LEU A 350 4.92 -9.51 10.06
CA LEU A 350 4.48 -9.73 11.44
C LEU A 350 5.59 -10.27 12.34
N HIS A 351 6.45 -11.16 11.82
CA HIS A 351 7.63 -11.62 12.56
C HIS A 351 8.63 -10.48 12.78
N ASP A 352 8.91 -9.67 11.77
CA ASP A 352 9.78 -8.50 11.90
C ASP A 352 9.22 -7.51 12.96
N LEU A 353 7.90 -7.29 12.98
CA LEU A 353 7.23 -6.46 13.98
C LEU A 353 7.25 -7.08 15.39
N ASP A 354 7.15 -8.41 15.53
CA ASP A 354 7.24 -9.08 16.84
C ASP A 354 8.66 -8.94 17.42
N VAL A 355 9.70 -9.05 16.59
CA VAL A 355 11.09 -8.80 16.99
C VAL A 355 11.22 -7.39 17.58
N ILE A 356 10.66 -6.37 16.91
CA ILE A 356 10.64 -4.99 17.42
C ILE A 356 9.88 -4.92 18.75
N CYS A 357 8.71 -5.54 18.84
CA CYS A 357 7.89 -5.50 20.05
C CYS A 357 8.50 -6.26 21.24
N SER A 358 9.39 -7.22 20.98
CA SER A 358 10.09 -8.01 22.00
C SER A 358 11.30 -7.28 22.60
N TYR A 359 11.73 -6.17 21.98
CA TYR A 359 12.94 -5.47 22.37
C TYR A 359 12.78 -4.73 23.71
N SER A 360 13.73 -4.94 24.62
CA SER A 360 13.79 -4.22 25.90
C SER A 360 14.25 -2.78 25.65
N LEU A 361 13.45 -1.80 26.09
CA LEU A 361 13.72 -0.37 25.92
C LEU A 361 14.76 0.16 26.93
N ASP A 362 15.88 -0.56 27.05
CA ASP A 362 16.99 -0.18 27.90
C ASP A 362 17.80 0.95 27.24
N PRO A 363 18.20 2.00 28.00
CA PRO A 363 18.90 3.17 27.45
C PRO A 363 20.40 2.91 27.22
N HIS A 364 20.80 1.68 26.88
CA HIS A 364 22.20 1.31 26.62
C HIS A 364 22.48 1.36 25.12
N LEU A 365 23.29 2.35 24.70
CA LEU A 365 23.58 2.62 23.28
C LEU A 365 24.20 1.41 22.56
N GLU A 366 25.11 0.67 23.20
CA GLU A 366 25.76 -0.49 22.58
C GLU A 366 24.77 -1.62 22.29
N SER A 367 23.91 -1.95 23.26
CA SER A 367 22.85 -2.95 23.09
C SER A 367 21.86 -2.55 22.01
N LEU A 368 21.54 -1.26 21.92
CA LEU A 368 20.70 -0.70 20.86
C LEU A 368 21.35 -0.85 19.48
N LEU A 369 22.59 -0.42 19.31
CA LEU A 369 23.29 -0.52 18.02
C LEU A 369 23.45 -1.98 17.59
N ARG A 370 23.77 -2.89 18.52
CA ARG A 370 23.84 -4.33 18.25
C ARG A 370 22.48 -4.88 17.79
N PHE A 371 21.40 -4.45 18.43
CA PHE A 371 20.05 -4.84 18.03
C PHE A 371 19.70 -4.33 16.63
N VAL A 372 19.96 -3.05 16.32
CA VAL A 372 19.71 -2.48 14.99
C VAL A 372 20.49 -3.23 13.91
N VAL A 373 21.77 -3.50 14.13
CA VAL A 373 22.60 -4.28 13.19
C VAL A 373 22.03 -5.68 13.00
N GLN A 374 21.66 -6.37 14.08
CA GLN A 374 21.09 -7.71 13.98
C GLN A 374 19.73 -7.72 13.29
N PHE A 375 18.89 -6.71 13.53
CA PHE A 375 17.60 -6.55 12.88
C PHE A 375 17.76 -6.29 11.39
N GLN A 376 18.74 -5.49 10.97
CA GLN A 376 18.99 -5.24 9.54
C GLN A 376 19.52 -6.45 8.79
N LYS A 377 20.20 -7.38 9.47
CA LYS A 377 20.65 -8.65 8.88
C LYS A 377 19.50 -9.52 8.39
N SER A 378 18.30 -9.40 8.97
CA SER A 378 17.12 -10.14 8.49
C SER A 378 16.46 -9.50 7.26
N GLN A 379 17.04 -8.42 6.72
CA GLN A 379 16.49 -7.65 5.59
C GLN A 379 15.00 -7.28 5.80
N PRO A 380 14.72 -6.47 6.84
CA PRO A 380 13.37 -6.05 7.17
C PRO A 380 12.80 -5.14 6.07
N ASP A 381 11.51 -5.32 5.79
CA ASP A 381 10.81 -4.48 4.82
C ASP A 381 10.59 -3.06 5.37
N LEU A 382 10.30 -2.11 4.48
CA LEU A 382 10.19 -0.70 4.85
C LEU A 382 9.23 -0.43 6.01
N VAL A 383 8.07 -1.08 6.01
CA VAL A 383 7.07 -0.87 7.06
C VAL A 383 7.65 -1.23 8.44
N ALA A 384 8.35 -2.35 8.54
CA ALA A 384 9.02 -2.75 9.78
C ALA A 384 10.16 -1.80 10.15
N ARG A 385 10.98 -1.38 9.18
CA ARG A 385 12.05 -0.38 9.39
C ARG A 385 11.50 0.95 9.92
N SER A 386 10.40 1.43 9.34
CA SER A 386 9.75 2.68 9.71
C SER A 386 9.20 2.61 11.14
N HIS A 387 8.59 1.48 11.52
CA HIS A 387 8.16 1.25 12.90
C HIS A 387 9.32 1.19 13.90
N LEU A 388 10.45 0.56 13.52
CA LEU A 388 11.64 0.56 14.36
C LEU A 388 12.17 1.98 14.55
N GLN A 389 12.32 2.75 13.47
CA GLN A 389 12.81 4.12 13.51
C GLN A 389 11.94 5.02 14.40
N LEU A 390 10.61 4.90 14.26
CA LEU A 390 9.65 5.63 15.09
C LEU A 390 9.69 5.19 16.56
N LEU A 391 10.01 3.92 16.86
CA LEU A 391 10.18 3.47 18.25
C LEU A 391 11.46 4.03 18.87
N LEU A 392 12.56 4.03 18.10
CA LEU A 392 13.87 4.44 18.59
C LEU A 392 13.99 5.95 18.74
N VAL A 393 13.52 6.72 17.77
CA VAL A 393 13.64 8.19 17.76
C VAL A 393 12.26 8.82 17.79
N GLN A 394 11.89 9.41 18.93
CA GLN A 394 10.65 10.18 19.09
C GLN A 394 10.99 11.56 19.62
N ASP A 395 10.54 12.61 18.92
CA ASP A 395 10.79 14.02 19.29
C ASP A 395 12.28 14.34 19.58
N GLY A 396 13.20 13.73 18.82
CA GLY A 396 14.64 13.92 19.01
C GLY A 396 15.22 13.26 20.27
N LYS A 397 14.47 12.36 20.91
CA LYS A 397 14.90 11.59 22.10
C LYS A 397 14.87 10.09 21.82
N LEU A 398 15.73 9.34 22.51
CA LEU A 398 15.71 7.88 22.49
C LEU A 398 14.45 7.40 23.21
N TYR A 399 13.64 6.58 22.52
CA TYR A 399 12.34 6.07 22.98
C TYR A 399 11.33 7.15 23.42
N GLY A 400 11.56 8.41 23.06
CA GLY A 400 10.77 9.56 23.56
C GLY A 400 10.97 9.86 25.05
N ARG A 401 12.00 9.28 25.68
CA ARG A 401 12.30 9.44 27.11
C ARG A 401 13.66 10.09 27.34
N ASP A 402 14.71 9.50 26.77
CA ASP A 402 16.09 9.82 27.10
C ASP A 402 16.72 10.75 26.04
N PRO A 403 17.18 11.96 26.42
CA PRO A 403 17.95 12.79 25.49
C PRO A 403 19.20 12.07 25.02
N PHE A 404 19.50 12.09 23.71
CA PHE A 404 20.68 11.41 23.16
C PHE A 404 21.99 11.84 23.84
N PHE A 405 22.11 13.12 24.21
CA PHE A 405 23.24 13.61 24.99
C PHE A 405 23.45 12.85 26.32
N ALA A 406 22.37 12.56 27.05
CA ALA A 406 22.44 11.82 28.31
C ALA A 406 22.85 10.35 28.07
N VAL A 407 22.32 9.73 27.02
CA VAL A 407 22.65 8.35 26.62
C VAL A 407 24.13 8.24 26.23
N ILE A 408 24.64 9.20 25.46
CA ILE A 408 26.04 9.23 25.00
C ILE A 408 26.99 9.44 26.17
N ASN A 409 26.71 10.37 27.09
CA ASN A 409 27.54 10.59 28.27
C ASN A 409 27.62 9.34 29.15
N LYS A 410 26.50 8.62 29.29
CA LYS A 410 26.46 7.36 30.02
C LYS A 410 27.32 6.29 29.33
N ALA A 411 27.28 6.22 27.99
CA ALA A 411 28.10 5.28 27.21
C ALA A 411 29.60 5.62 27.23
N ALA A 412 29.95 6.91 27.26
CA ALA A 412 31.34 7.38 27.32
C ALA A 412 31.98 7.26 28.72
N ALA A 413 31.24 6.77 29.73
CA ALA A 413 31.68 6.64 31.12
C ALA A 413 32.31 7.92 31.70
N LEU A 414 31.81 9.09 31.30
CA LEU A 414 32.31 10.38 31.78
C LEU A 414 32.00 10.56 33.29
N PRO A 415 32.95 11.05 34.11
CA PRO A 415 32.76 11.16 35.55
C PRO A 415 31.58 12.08 35.90
N GLU A 416 30.69 11.62 36.79
CA GLU A 416 29.50 12.38 37.25
C GLU A 416 29.82 13.77 37.83
N ALA A 417 31.08 14.02 38.19
CA ALA A 417 31.57 15.31 38.70
C ALA A 417 31.57 16.45 37.66
N THR A 418 31.39 16.15 36.37
CA THR A 418 31.31 17.16 35.29
C THR A 418 29.87 17.51 34.87
N LYS A 419 28.86 17.06 35.64
CA LYS A 419 27.43 17.38 35.44
C LYS A 419 27.08 18.88 35.54
N ASN A 420 28.02 19.74 35.94
CA ASN A 420 27.80 21.17 36.12
C ASN A 420 28.19 21.97 34.87
N GLN A 421 27.18 22.35 34.07
CA GLN A 421 27.11 23.48 33.13
C GLN A 421 28.18 23.66 32.01
N ASP A 422 29.39 23.12 32.10
CA ASP A 422 30.49 23.41 31.18
C ASP A 422 30.60 22.41 30.01
N ILE A 423 30.25 21.13 30.20
CA ILE A 423 30.19 20.16 29.08
C ILE A 423 28.99 20.45 28.15
N GLN A 424 27.89 20.99 28.69
CA GLN A 424 26.75 21.43 27.87
C GLN A 424 27.09 22.64 26.99
N LYS A 425 28.16 23.39 27.27
CA LYS A 425 28.67 24.47 26.41
C LYS A 425 29.68 23.96 25.37
N ASN A 426 30.11 22.70 25.47
CA ASN A 426 31.07 22.14 24.56
C ASN A 426 30.37 21.76 23.25
N GLU A 427 30.58 22.59 22.23
CA GLU A 427 29.90 22.53 20.93
C GLU A 427 29.99 21.14 20.28
N SER A 428 31.12 20.44 20.48
CA SER A 428 31.37 19.09 19.96
C SER A 428 30.43 18.01 20.53
N PHE A 429 30.07 18.08 21.82
CA PHE A 429 29.12 17.12 22.41
C PHE A 429 27.67 17.41 22.04
N LEU A 430 27.33 18.70 21.86
CA LEU A 430 26.05 19.12 21.30
C LEU A 430 25.87 18.61 19.87
N GLN A 431 26.90 18.77 19.03
CA GLN A 431 26.92 18.23 17.67
C GLN A 431 26.80 16.71 17.67
N LEU A 432 27.53 16.00 18.55
CA LEU A 432 27.41 14.53 18.66
C LEU A 432 25.99 14.07 19.05
N GLY A 433 25.33 14.80 19.95
CA GLY A 433 23.93 14.57 20.32
C GLY A 433 22.95 14.79 19.17
N MET A 434 23.25 15.71 18.24
CA MET A 434 22.46 15.94 17.02
C MET A 434 22.73 14.90 15.92
N VAL A 435 23.95 14.38 15.86
CA VAL A 435 24.39 13.40 14.85
C VAL A 435 23.95 11.97 15.19
N MET A 436 23.89 11.59 16.48
CA MET A 436 23.52 10.24 16.89
C MET A 436 22.14 9.75 16.38
N PRO A 437 21.06 10.55 16.45
CA PRO A 437 19.79 10.20 15.80
C PRO A 437 19.96 9.91 14.31
N ILE A 438 20.73 10.75 13.60
CA ILE A 438 20.99 10.60 12.16
C ILE A 438 21.73 9.29 11.89
N ILE A 439 22.74 8.95 12.71
CA ILE A 439 23.47 7.69 12.61
C ILE A 439 22.52 6.50 12.78
N ILE A 440 21.67 6.51 13.81
CA ILE A 440 20.68 5.44 14.03
C ILE A 440 19.73 5.32 12.84
N MET A 441 19.26 6.44 12.29
CA MET A 441 18.41 6.46 11.10
C MET A 441 19.14 5.92 9.85
N LEU A 442 20.41 6.26 9.68
CA LEU A 442 21.25 5.73 8.60
C LEU A 442 21.45 4.21 8.72
N TYR A 443 21.71 3.69 9.92
CA TYR A 443 21.81 2.25 10.13
C TYR A 443 20.49 1.51 9.86
N ILE A 444 19.34 2.18 10.00
CA ILE A 444 18.04 1.60 9.69
C ILE A 444 17.73 1.69 8.18
N SER A 445 18.40 2.59 7.46
CA SER A 445 18.16 2.84 6.04
C SER A 445 18.75 1.72 5.16
N PRO A 446 18.10 1.39 4.03
CA PRO A 446 18.48 0.23 3.20
C PRO A 446 19.82 0.45 2.48
N LEU A 447 20.19 1.70 2.19
CA LEU A 447 21.47 2.11 1.58
C LEU A 447 22.69 1.62 2.38
N PHE A 448 22.57 1.49 3.71
CA PHE A 448 23.66 1.01 4.54
C PHE A 448 23.83 -0.52 4.46
N SER A 449 22.75 -1.25 4.16
CA SER A 449 22.77 -2.72 4.02
C SER A 449 23.43 -3.17 2.72
N SER A 450 23.18 -2.47 1.59
CA SER A 450 23.77 -2.81 0.29
C SER A 450 25.27 -2.49 0.20
N THR A 451 25.71 -1.39 0.81
CA THR A 451 27.09 -0.88 0.64
C THR A 451 28.12 -1.58 1.53
N PHE A 452 27.74 -2.01 2.74
CA PHE A 452 28.68 -2.70 3.65
C PHE A 452 28.82 -4.19 3.36
N TYR A 453 27.79 -4.84 2.82
CA TYR A 453 27.83 -6.28 2.55
C TYR A 453 28.57 -6.65 1.26
N TYR A 454 28.61 -5.78 0.25
CA TYR A 454 29.40 -6.00 -0.97
C TYR A 454 30.87 -5.54 -0.86
N GLY A 455 31.24 -4.84 0.21
CA GLY A 455 32.62 -4.38 0.46
C GLY A 455 33.46 -5.29 1.37
N CYS A 456 32.89 -6.38 1.91
CA CYS A 456 33.55 -7.30 2.84
C CYS A 456 33.45 -8.79 2.43
N CYS A 457 33.38 -9.08 1.13
CA CYS A 457 33.68 -10.41 0.59
C CYS A 457 34.93 -10.37 -0.29
#